data_AF-A0A2A6RDY4-F1
#
_entry.id   AF-A0A2A6RDY4-F1
#
_cell.length_a   1.000
_cell.length_b   1.000
_cell.length_c   1.000
_cell.angle_alpha   90.00
_cell.angle_beta   90.00
_cell.angle_gamma   90.00
#
_symmetry.space_group_name_H-M   'P 1'
#
loop_
_entity.id
_entity.type
_entity.pdbx_description
1 polymer ?
#
loop_
_entity_poly.entity_id
_entity_poly.type
_entity_poly.pdbx_seq_one_letter_code
_entity_poly.pdbx_strand_id
1 'polypeptide(L)'
;MTSLLIMTTGRTDVQIVVNDENGVVRRELDDKTCGTLHNQIEQRAWRVLDPPVAKAKGDKASVLPAGDLALCTPKLDAVLNYFTNELRELPVAALIFETRRKKNDDPRFAGAVLEQRLYDRGISQVQRHAFLEGNERFDDPANPLDAVVRREVVARLEQAIAGAIEGLKPTQIFAATTGGMAAVNAVIEELARLYAVPTGAKVDVLEVPDAAIAKQVDRAIEERFHPASGYRARWQALSLIEKGNLLGAWGAVAYIKDQPGQEWTRVVEWLACFASSLPIPDECDLSVLKHQRLAVRAALRVEFALRAGDIPRAAHGTVAFFEAALWDYLGDKTSRHASKRQFMFHVPPPNELVRENDSAKLAALSKTKKDENRKRPFIRKETVDGVDWYQIDDTAVCANQIAEHYLKLTSLTKFGKAVTQKIRDLRNDVAHNEPTPQLMNGARTEMQQAGLWSKDDPPRFLSQPLVQDVLKELGISQPDGLCEELLAEVRTRLLPC
;
A
#
# COMPACT_ATOMS: atom_id res chain seq x y z
N MET A 1 -0.62 21.46 -23.69
CA MET A 1 -0.48 20.22 -22.86
C MET A 1 -1.48 19.19 -23.40
N THR A 2 -1.18 17.89 -23.51
CA THR A 2 -2.19 16.91 -24.00
C THR A 2 -3.06 16.44 -22.84
N SER A 3 -4.38 16.62 -22.96
CA SER A 3 -5.36 16.35 -21.91
C SER A 3 -6.56 15.56 -22.43
N LEU A 4 -6.99 14.55 -21.66
CA LEU A 4 -8.15 13.71 -21.96
C LEU A 4 -9.26 13.93 -20.94
N LEU A 5 -10.50 14.11 -21.40
CA LEU A 5 -11.68 14.10 -20.56
C LEU A 5 -12.41 12.76 -20.70
N ILE A 6 -12.59 12.02 -19.61
CA ILE A 6 -13.38 10.78 -19.57
C ILE A 6 -14.69 11.08 -18.86
N MET A 7 -15.82 10.71 -19.44
CA MET A 7 -17.15 10.94 -18.86
C MET A 7 -18.12 9.82 -19.15
N THR A 8 -19.19 9.78 -18.36
CA THR A 8 -20.29 8.83 -18.47
C THR A 8 -21.61 9.55 -18.72
N THR A 9 -22.53 8.88 -19.40
CA THR A 9 -23.88 9.43 -19.61
C THR A 9 -24.88 8.92 -18.58
N GLY A 10 -25.71 9.83 -18.10
CA GLY A 10 -26.75 9.64 -17.11
C GLY A 10 -28.08 10.26 -17.53
N ARG A 11 -29.11 9.99 -16.73
CA ARG A 11 -30.50 10.38 -17.03
C ARG A 11 -30.73 11.90 -17.01
N THR A 12 -29.92 12.64 -16.27
CA THR A 12 -30.10 14.08 -16.06
C THR A 12 -29.10 14.94 -16.82
N ASP A 13 -28.18 14.32 -17.59
CA ASP A 13 -27.15 15.03 -18.35
C ASP A 13 -27.70 15.77 -19.55
N VAL A 14 -28.81 15.30 -20.12
CA VAL A 14 -29.55 16.00 -21.18
C VAL A 14 -30.87 16.49 -20.61
N GLN A 15 -31.10 17.80 -20.74
CA GLN A 15 -32.33 18.45 -20.30
C GLN A 15 -32.95 19.22 -21.46
N ILE A 16 -34.26 19.42 -21.40
CA ILE A 16 -34.96 20.22 -22.39
C ILE A 16 -35.09 21.67 -21.94
N VAL A 17 -34.88 22.59 -22.87
CA VAL A 17 -35.09 24.02 -22.67
C VAL A 17 -36.48 24.38 -23.20
N VAL A 18 -37.33 24.90 -22.33
CA VAL A 18 -38.69 25.31 -22.66
C VAL A 18 -38.92 26.74 -22.22
N ASN A 19 -39.78 27.45 -22.94
CA ASN A 19 -40.29 28.74 -22.50
C ASN A 19 -41.56 28.51 -21.69
N ASP A 20 -41.55 28.83 -20.40
CA ASP A 20 -42.72 28.80 -19.53
C ASP A 20 -43.19 30.23 -19.20
N GLU A 21 -44.25 30.33 -18.39
CA GLU A 21 -44.84 31.63 -18.00
C GLU A 21 -43.86 32.54 -17.24
N ASN A 22 -42.76 31.99 -16.71
CA ASN A 22 -41.71 32.70 -15.99
C ASN A 22 -40.43 32.87 -16.82
N GLY A 23 -40.45 32.51 -18.11
CA GLY A 23 -39.36 32.66 -19.05
C GLY A 23 -38.71 31.34 -19.46
N VAL A 24 -37.46 31.43 -19.94
CA VAL A 24 -36.72 30.26 -20.43
C VAL A 24 -36.19 29.44 -19.25
N VAL A 25 -36.63 28.19 -19.14
CA VAL A 25 -36.25 27.26 -18.08
C VAL A 25 -35.71 25.96 -18.65
N ARG A 26 -34.86 25.27 -17.87
CA ARG A 26 -34.47 23.88 -18.14
C ARG A 26 -35.33 22.90 -17.34
N ARG A 27 -35.69 21.78 -17.96
CA ARG A 27 -36.46 20.69 -17.34
C ARG A 27 -35.77 19.35 -17.59
N GLU A 28 -35.60 18.57 -16.52
CA GLU A 28 -35.10 17.20 -16.63
C GLU A 28 -36.09 16.32 -17.38
N LEU A 29 -35.58 15.34 -18.11
CA LEU A 29 -36.42 14.28 -18.69
C LEU A 29 -36.90 13.33 -17.59
N ASP A 30 -38.10 12.79 -17.74
CA ASP A 30 -38.65 11.85 -16.77
C ASP A 30 -37.83 10.56 -16.69
N ASP A 31 -37.42 10.15 -15.48
CA ASP A 31 -36.48 9.05 -15.29
C ASP A 31 -37.02 7.70 -15.77
N LYS A 32 -38.35 7.52 -15.81
CA LYS A 32 -38.99 6.26 -16.20
C LYS A 32 -39.18 6.14 -17.70
N THR A 33 -39.19 7.27 -18.40
CA THR A 33 -39.47 7.36 -19.84
C THR A 33 -38.36 8.01 -20.66
N CYS A 34 -37.24 8.39 -20.03
CA CYS A 34 -36.15 9.11 -20.69
C CYS A 34 -35.65 8.38 -21.95
N GLY A 35 -35.55 7.05 -21.95
CA GLY A 35 -35.14 6.28 -23.13
C GLY A 35 -36.12 6.38 -24.29
N THR A 36 -37.42 6.48 -24.01
CA THR A 36 -38.44 6.74 -25.03
C THR A 36 -38.34 8.16 -25.56
N LEU A 37 -38.09 9.13 -24.68
CA LEU A 37 -37.89 10.53 -25.07
C LEU A 37 -36.61 10.69 -25.91
N HIS A 38 -35.53 10.00 -25.57
CA HIS A 38 -34.29 9.97 -26.35
C HIS A 38 -34.50 9.42 -27.77
N ASN A 39 -35.31 8.37 -27.95
CA ASN A 39 -35.66 7.89 -29.31
C ASN A 39 -36.39 8.98 -30.12
N GLN A 40 -37.26 9.76 -29.48
CA GLN A 40 -37.96 10.85 -30.15
C GLN A 40 -37.04 12.04 -30.46
N ILE A 41 -36.08 12.33 -29.57
CA ILE A 41 -35.04 13.35 -29.79
C ILE A 41 -34.21 12.98 -31.02
N GLU A 42 -33.75 11.73 -31.11
CA GLU A 42 -32.94 11.21 -32.21
C GLU A 42 -33.63 11.35 -33.60
N GLN A 43 -34.96 11.31 -33.62
CA GLN A 43 -35.76 11.39 -34.85
C GLN A 43 -36.12 12.82 -35.27
N ARG A 44 -35.75 13.84 -34.49
CA ARG A 44 -36.13 15.24 -34.70
C ARG A 44 -34.91 16.13 -34.92
N ALA A 45 -35.14 17.32 -35.46
CA ALA A 45 -34.13 18.37 -35.42
C ALA A 45 -33.99 18.89 -33.98
N TRP A 46 -32.75 19.05 -33.53
CA TRP A 46 -32.43 19.58 -32.21
C TRP A 46 -31.16 20.42 -32.25
N ARG A 47 -31.00 21.29 -31.26
CA ARG A 47 -29.79 22.10 -31.04
C ARG A 47 -29.45 22.14 -29.55
N VAL A 48 -28.16 22.25 -29.24
CA VAL A 48 -27.70 22.41 -27.85
C VAL A 48 -27.51 23.89 -27.55
N LEU A 49 -28.14 24.36 -26.49
CA LEU A 49 -28.06 25.72 -25.98
C LEU A 49 -27.30 25.75 -24.65
N ASP A 50 -26.88 26.96 -24.26
CA ASP A 50 -26.40 27.19 -22.90
C ASP A 50 -27.50 26.91 -21.88
N PRO A 51 -27.19 26.25 -20.76
CA PRO A 51 -28.17 25.84 -19.78
C PRO A 51 -28.77 27.09 -19.09
N PRO A 52 -30.09 27.29 -19.14
CA PRO A 52 -30.76 28.33 -18.36
C PRO A 52 -30.44 28.19 -16.86
N VAL A 53 -30.25 29.33 -16.18
CA VAL A 53 -30.03 29.36 -14.72
C VAL A 53 -31.28 28.86 -13.97
N ALA A 54 -32.47 29.17 -14.50
CA ALA A 54 -33.73 28.75 -13.92
C ALA A 54 -34.03 27.28 -14.27
N LYS A 55 -34.17 26.46 -13.23
CA LYS A 55 -34.70 25.09 -13.33
C LYS A 55 -36.19 25.13 -13.05
N ALA A 56 -37.00 24.53 -13.93
CA ALA A 56 -38.45 24.48 -13.76
C ALA A 56 -38.81 23.85 -12.40
N LYS A 57 -39.74 24.48 -11.65
CA LYS A 57 -40.29 23.89 -10.42
C LYS A 57 -41.43 22.95 -10.79
N GLY A 58 -41.30 21.66 -10.49
CA GLY A 58 -42.36 20.67 -10.73
C GLY A 58 -41.85 19.41 -11.43
N ASP A 59 -42.78 18.70 -12.08
CA ASP A 59 -42.57 17.38 -12.67
C ASP A 59 -41.58 17.39 -13.85
N LYS A 60 -40.80 16.31 -13.95
CA LYS A 60 -39.90 16.03 -15.06
C LYS A 60 -40.69 15.95 -16.38
N ALA A 61 -40.04 16.29 -17.49
CA ALA A 61 -40.64 16.22 -18.82
C ALA A 61 -40.91 14.78 -19.22
N SER A 62 -42.18 14.37 -19.24
CA SER A 62 -42.65 13.07 -19.75
C SER A 62 -43.08 13.12 -21.22
N VAL A 63 -43.18 14.31 -21.80
CA VAL A 63 -43.55 14.55 -23.21
C VAL A 63 -42.67 15.67 -23.77
N LEU A 64 -42.21 15.51 -25.02
CA LEU A 64 -41.45 16.54 -25.73
C LEU A 64 -42.38 17.59 -26.37
N PRO A 65 -41.99 18.88 -26.38
CA PRO A 65 -42.69 19.91 -27.12
C PRO A 65 -42.73 19.59 -28.62
N ALA A 66 -43.68 20.20 -29.32
CA ALA A 66 -43.78 20.08 -30.77
C ALA A 66 -42.66 20.85 -31.48
N GLY A 67 -42.22 20.35 -32.64
CA GLY A 67 -41.21 21.00 -33.48
C GLY A 67 -39.76 20.72 -33.05
N ASP A 68 -38.87 21.63 -33.44
CA ASP A 68 -37.44 21.57 -33.17
C ASP A 68 -37.15 21.66 -31.67
N LEU A 69 -36.22 20.84 -31.19
CA LEU A 69 -35.92 20.72 -29.76
C LEU A 69 -34.72 21.59 -29.38
N ALA A 70 -34.87 22.35 -28.30
CA ALA A 70 -33.76 23.01 -27.63
C ALA A 70 -33.33 22.17 -26.43
N LEU A 71 -32.09 21.67 -26.45
CA LEU A 71 -31.51 20.85 -25.39
C LEU A 71 -30.41 21.61 -24.67
N CYS A 72 -30.07 21.23 -23.45
CA CYS A 72 -28.88 21.71 -22.76
C CYS A 72 -28.23 20.60 -21.94
N THR A 73 -26.94 20.78 -21.60
CA THR A 73 -26.11 19.76 -20.93
C THR A 73 -25.46 20.31 -19.66
N PRO A 74 -26.25 20.62 -18.63
CA PRO A 74 -25.79 21.45 -17.52
C PRO A 74 -24.60 20.88 -16.75
N LYS A 75 -24.51 19.55 -16.59
CA LYS A 75 -23.38 18.89 -15.93
C LYS A 75 -22.11 18.96 -16.77
N LEU A 76 -22.20 18.72 -18.09
CA LEU A 76 -21.07 18.91 -19.00
C LEU A 76 -20.61 20.37 -19.00
N ASP A 77 -21.55 21.32 -19.08
CA ASP A 77 -21.21 22.74 -19.05
C ASP A 77 -20.54 23.15 -17.73
N ALA A 78 -20.94 22.57 -16.59
CA ALA A 78 -20.25 22.76 -15.32
C ALA A 78 -18.80 22.26 -15.36
N VAL A 79 -18.55 21.10 -15.98
CA VAL A 79 -17.20 20.55 -16.19
C VAL A 79 -16.39 21.42 -17.15
N LEU A 80 -16.96 21.88 -18.27
CA LEU A 80 -16.25 22.77 -19.20
C LEU A 80 -15.96 24.14 -18.59
N ASN A 81 -16.87 24.63 -17.74
CA ASN A 81 -16.70 25.88 -17.00
C ASN A 81 -15.60 25.79 -15.94
N TYR A 82 -15.29 24.61 -15.41
CA TYR A 82 -14.15 24.42 -14.50
C TYR A 82 -12.84 24.84 -15.17
N PHE A 83 -12.62 24.44 -16.42
CA PHE A 83 -11.41 24.82 -17.15
C PHE A 83 -11.35 26.32 -17.45
N THR A 84 -12.44 26.89 -17.93
CA THR A 84 -12.47 28.31 -18.31
C THR A 84 -12.36 29.24 -17.10
N ASN A 85 -12.99 28.90 -15.97
CA ASN A 85 -12.93 29.70 -14.74
C ASN A 85 -11.58 29.60 -14.03
N GLU A 86 -10.90 28.45 -14.12
CA GLU A 86 -9.57 28.25 -13.52
C GLU A 86 -8.41 28.64 -14.46
N LEU A 87 -8.69 29.30 -15.58
CA LEU A 87 -7.70 29.67 -16.61
C LEU A 87 -6.90 28.46 -17.13
N ARG A 88 -7.52 27.27 -17.16
CA ARG A 88 -6.95 26.04 -17.71
C ARG A 88 -7.34 25.89 -19.20
N GLU A 89 -6.47 25.26 -19.98
CA GLU A 89 -6.80 24.85 -21.35
C GLU A 89 -7.90 23.78 -21.33
N LEU A 90 -8.84 23.85 -22.28
CA LEU A 90 -9.83 22.79 -22.46
C LEU A 90 -9.16 21.46 -22.84
N PRO A 91 -9.75 20.31 -22.47
CA PRO A 91 -9.30 19.01 -22.93
C PRO A 91 -9.20 18.92 -24.45
N VAL A 92 -8.10 18.39 -24.98
CA VAL A 92 -7.94 18.24 -26.44
C VAL A 92 -8.79 17.11 -27.00
N ALA A 93 -9.10 16.11 -26.16
CA ALA A 93 -9.94 14.98 -26.52
C ALA A 93 -10.92 14.62 -25.39
N ALA A 94 -12.02 13.97 -25.75
CA ALA A 94 -13.00 13.42 -24.82
C ALA A 94 -13.37 11.97 -25.17
N LEU A 95 -13.51 11.14 -24.15
CA LEU A 95 -14.01 9.77 -24.19
C LEU A 95 -15.33 9.70 -23.41
N ILE A 96 -16.43 9.40 -24.11
CA ILE A 96 -17.77 9.30 -23.55
C ILE A 96 -18.18 7.83 -23.46
N PHE A 97 -18.49 7.38 -22.26
CA PHE A 97 -19.11 6.09 -22.00
C PHE A 97 -20.62 6.23 -21.95
N GLU A 98 -21.31 5.59 -22.89
CA GLU A 98 -22.76 5.63 -23.01
C GLU A 98 -23.40 4.24 -22.89
N THR A 99 -24.71 4.23 -22.66
CA THR A 99 -25.52 3.02 -22.75
C THR A 99 -26.41 3.11 -23.99
N ARG A 100 -26.61 1.99 -24.68
CA ARG A 100 -27.53 1.85 -25.84
C ARG A 100 -28.58 0.77 -25.57
N ARG A 101 -29.03 0.66 -24.33
CA ARG A 101 -29.98 -0.38 -23.93
C ARG A 101 -31.39 -0.02 -24.38
N LYS A 102 -32.18 -1.04 -24.72
CA LYS A 102 -33.60 -0.97 -25.08
C LYS A 102 -34.50 -0.94 -23.84
N LYS A 103 -34.15 -0.13 -22.83
CA LYS A 103 -34.99 0.11 -21.63
C LYS A 103 -35.55 1.53 -21.59
N ASN A 104 -36.78 1.68 -21.12
CA ASN A 104 -37.50 2.97 -21.13
C ASN A 104 -36.82 4.06 -20.28
N ASP A 105 -35.96 3.67 -19.35
CA ASP A 105 -35.25 4.52 -18.39
C ASP A 105 -33.75 4.67 -18.71
N ASP A 106 -33.32 4.32 -19.93
CA ASP A 106 -31.92 4.35 -20.34
C ASP A 106 -31.59 5.64 -21.14
N PRO A 107 -30.52 6.38 -20.80
CA PRO A 107 -30.17 7.66 -21.44
C PRO A 107 -29.51 7.47 -22.83
N ARG A 108 -30.15 6.69 -23.71
CA ARG A 108 -29.49 6.05 -24.86
C ARG A 108 -29.10 6.95 -26.03
N PHE A 109 -29.48 8.23 -25.99
CA PHE A 109 -29.07 9.23 -26.98
C PHE A 109 -28.30 10.39 -26.32
N ALA A 110 -28.04 10.32 -25.01
CA ALA A 110 -27.35 11.39 -24.30
C ALA A 110 -25.92 11.61 -24.82
N GLY A 111 -25.20 10.54 -25.18
CA GLY A 111 -23.83 10.65 -25.68
C GLY A 111 -23.72 11.44 -26.98
N ALA A 112 -24.71 11.34 -27.90
CA ALA A 112 -24.74 12.15 -29.11
C ALA A 112 -24.90 13.66 -28.82
N VAL A 113 -25.74 14.01 -27.85
CA VAL A 113 -25.96 15.40 -27.45
C VAL A 113 -24.72 15.97 -26.76
N LEU A 114 -24.08 15.19 -25.89
CA LEU A 114 -22.83 15.55 -25.22
C LEU A 114 -21.69 15.71 -26.22
N GLU A 115 -21.56 14.79 -27.18
CA GLU A 115 -20.58 14.87 -28.28
C GLU A 115 -20.73 16.16 -29.07
N GLN A 116 -21.94 16.48 -29.52
CA GLN A 116 -22.19 17.73 -30.25
C GLN A 116 -21.79 18.94 -29.40
N ARG A 117 -22.12 18.94 -28.11
CA ARG A 117 -21.77 20.04 -27.21
C ARG A 117 -20.26 20.21 -27.03
N LEU A 118 -19.51 19.12 -26.91
CA LEU A 118 -18.05 19.15 -26.80
C LEU A 118 -17.44 19.77 -28.07
N TYR A 119 -17.94 19.41 -29.25
CA TYR A 119 -17.53 20.05 -30.52
C TYR A 119 -17.88 21.54 -30.56
N ASP A 120 -19.10 21.92 -30.16
CA ASP A 120 -19.55 23.33 -30.10
C ASP A 120 -18.66 24.17 -29.17
N ARG A 121 -18.04 23.54 -28.18
CA ARG A 121 -17.14 24.16 -27.20
C ARG A 121 -15.65 24.03 -27.56
N GLY A 122 -15.33 23.49 -28.73
CA GLY A 122 -13.98 23.51 -29.30
C GLY A 122 -13.11 22.28 -29.00
N ILE A 123 -13.69 21.19 -28.48
CA ILE A 123 -12.97 19.91 -28.31
C ILE A 123 -12.96 19.20 -29.66
N SER A 124 -11.77 18.89 -30.18
CA SER A 124 -11.59 18.46 -31.57
C SER A 124 -11.68 16.95 -31.79
N GLN A 125 -11.48 16.16 -30.73
CA GLN A 125 -11.51 14.70 -30.79
C GLN A 125 -12.48 14.16 -29.75
N VAL A 126 -13.61 13.60 -30.19
CA VAL A 126 -14.58 12.96 -29.29
C VAL A 126 -14.79 11.52 -29.71
N GLN A 127 -14.63 10.59 -28.77
CA GLN A 127 -14.89 9.17 -28.94
C GLN A 127 -16.09 8.78 -28.08
N ARG A 128 -17.04 8.04 -28.64
CA ARG A 128 -18.17 7.47 -27.93
C ARG A 128 -18.08 5.96 -27.91
N HIS A 129 -18.22 5.38 -26.73
CA HIS A 129 -18.19 3.94 -26.53
C HIS A 129 -19.42 3.48 -25.74
N ALA A 130 -20.20 2.60 -26.37
CA ALA A 130 -21.29 1.93 -25.70
C ALA A 130 -20.74 0.78 -24.84
N PHE A 131 -20.88 0.86 -23.51
CA PHE A 131 -20.46 -0.22 -22.62
C PHE A 131 -21.59 -1.22 -22.33
N LEU A 132 -22.83 -0.83 -22.63
CA LEU A 132 -24.02 -1.68 -22.57
C LEU A 132 -24.90 -1.46 -23.80
N GLU A 133 -25.40 -2.54 -24.39
CA GLU A 133 -26.26 -2.50 -25.57
C GLU A 133 -27.48 -3.42 -25.41
N GLY A 134 -28.52 -3.18 -26.23
CA GLY A 134 -29.66 -4.08 -26.32
C GLY A 134 -30.33 -4.31 -24.97
N ASN A 135 -30.36 -5.56 -24.49
CA ASN A 135 -30.98 -5.90 -23.21
C ASN A 135 -29.95 -6.22 -22.11
N GLU A 136 -28.69 -5.85 -22.32
CA GLU A 136 -27.61 -6.16 -21.38
C GLU A 136 -27.86 -5.53 -20.00
N ARG A 137 -27.38 -6.24 -18.98
CA ARG A 137 -27.27 -5.74 -17.61
C ARG A 137 -25.80 -5.50 -17.31
N PHE A 138 -25.54 -4.48 -16.50
CA PHE A 138 -24.17 -4.24 -16.03
C PHE A 138 -23.80 -5.20 -14.92
N ASP A 139 -24.77 -5.86 -14.30
CA ASP A 139 -24.66 -6.78 -13.18
C ASP A 139 -25.27 -8.15 -13.52
N ASP A 140 -24.84 -9.18 -12.80
CA ASP A 140 -25.44 -10.51 -12.78
C ASP A 140 -25.48 -11.06 -11.35
N PRO A 141 -26.54 -10.77 -10.58
CA PRO A 141 -26.65 -11.17 -9.17
C PRO A 141 -26.59 -12.69 -8.93
N ALA A 142 -26.83 -13.51 -9.96
CA ALA A 142 -26.75 -14.96 -9.85
C ALA A 142 -25.31 -15.49 -9.90
N ASN A 143 -24.37 -14.67 -10.38
CA ASN A 143 -22.96 -15.01 -10.49
C ASN A 143 -22.13 -14.14 -9.52
N PRO A 144 -21.55 -14.71 -8.45
CA PRO A 144 -20.80 -13.95 -7.46
C PRO A 144 -19.67 -13.07 -8.01
N LEU A 145 -19.06 -13.45 -9.13
CA LEU A 145 -17.97 -12.69 -9.76
C LEU A 145 -18.46 -11.50 -10.58
N ASP A 146 -19.70 -11.56 -11.06
CA ASP A 146 -20.31 -10.58 -11.96
C ASP A 146 -21.46 -9.82 -11.27
N ALA A 147 -21.65 -10.03 -9.97
CA ALA A 147 -22.79 -9.57 -9.18
C ALA A 147 -22.93 -8.04 -9.09
N VAL A 148 -21.82 -7.30 -9.20
CA VAL A 148 -21.80 -5.84 -9.08
C VAL A 148 -21.53 -5.19 -10.44
N VAL A 149 -20.50 -5.64 -11.15
CA VAL A 149 -20.22 -5.28 -12.55
C VAL A 149 -19.75 -6.54 -13.27
N ARG A 150 -20.35 -6.87 -14.42
CA ARG A 150 -19.98 -8.01 -15.25
C ARG A 150 -18.60 -7.80 -15.86
N ARG A 151 -17.78 -8.84 -15.89
CA ARG A 151 -16.42 -8.79 -16.45
C ARG A 151 -16.38 -8.34 -17.91
N GLU A 152 -17.38 -8.68 -18.73
CA GLU A 152 -17.45 -8.21 -20.12
C GLU A 152 -17.63 -6.68 -20.22
N VAL A 153 -18.35 -6.09 -19.27
CA VAL A 153 -18.50 -4.63 -19.18
C VAL A 153 -17.17 -4.01 -18.79
N VAL A 154 -16.48 -4.57 -17.79
CA VAL A 154 -15.14 -4.10 -17.39
C VAL A 154 -14.16 -4.16 -18.56
N ALA A 155 -14.14 -5.26 -19.32
CA ALA A 155 -13.25 -5.42 -20.47
C ALA A 155 -13.50 -4.38 -21.58
N ARG A 156 -14.76 -4.02 -21.85
CA ARG A 156 -15.10 -2.97 -22.84
C ARG A 156 -14.63 -1.59 -22.37
N LEU A 157 -14.82 -1.28 -21.08
CA LEU A 157 -14.35 -0.02 -20.49
C LEU A 157 -12.82 0.07 -20.53
N GLU A 158 -12.16 -1.01 -20.10
CA GLU A 158 -10.70 -1.16 -20.12
C GLU A 158 -10.13 -0.95 -21.51
N GLN A 159 -10.66 -1.63 -22.52
CA GLN A 159 -10.20 -1.51 -23.91
C GLN A 159 -10.32 -0.08 -24.43
N ALA A 160 -11.43 0.61 -24.14
CA ALA A 160 -11.64 1.99 -24.59
C ALA A 160 -10.73 2.99 -23.86
N ILE A 161 -10.57 2.86 -22.54
CA ILE A 161 -9.68 3.72 -21.75
C ILE A 161 -8.22 3.51 -22.17
N ALA A 162 -7.78 2.26 -22.26
CA ALA A 162 -6.43 1.91 -22.67
C ALA A 162 -6.13 2.44 -24.08
N GLY A 163 -7.02 2.21 -25.04
CA GLY A 163 -6.86 2.69 -26.41
C GLY A 163 -6.81 4.21 -26.52
N ALA A 164 -7.66 4.93 -25.78
CA ALA A 164 -7.65 6.39 -25.76
C ALA A 164 -6.35 6.96 -25.16
N ILE A 165 -5.89 6.40 -24.04
CA ILE A 165 -4.65 6.84 -23.37
C ILE A 165 -3.41 6.48 -24.22
N GLU A 166 -3.37 5.30 -24.82
CA GLU A 166 -2.26 4.87 -25.67
C GLU A 166 -2.17 5.71 -26.95
N GLY A 167 -3.32 6.00 -27.59
CA GLY A 167 -3.38 6.79 -28.81
C GLY A 167 -3.03 8.27 -28.60
N LEU A 168 -3.50 8.88 -27.52
CA LEU A 168 -3.31 10.30 -27.25
C LEU A 168 -2.03 10.61 -26.47
N LYS A 169 -1.58 9.68 -25.61
CA LYS A 169 -0.50 9.90 -24.62
C LYS A 169 -0.71 11.19 -23.83
N PRO A 170 -1.85 11.31 -23.10
CA PRO A 170 -2.15 12.51 -22.34
C PRO A 170 -1.14 12.68 -21.21
N THR A 171 -0.76 13.92 -20.93
CA THR A 171 -0.04 14.30 -19.70
C THR A 171 -0.99 14.50 -18.52
N GLN A 172 -2.28 14.69 -18.79
CA GLN A 172 -3.32 14.94 -17.80
C GLN A 172 -4.63 14.27 -18.22
N ILE A 173 -5.32 13.62 -17.29
CA ILE A 173 -6.62 12.99 -17.50
C ILE A 173 -7.60 13.60 -16.49
N PHE A 174 -8.80 13.93 -16.95
CA PHE A 174 -9.91 14.38 -16.13
C PHE A 174 -11.02 13.34 -16.19
N ALA A 175 -11.41 12.75 -15.07
CA ALA A 175 -12.53 11.81 -14.99
C ALA A 175 -13.75 12.51 -14.40
N ALA A 176 -14.76 12.78 -15.21
CA ALA A 176 -16.02 13.42 -14.82
C ALA A 176 -17.18 12.42 -14.93
N THR A 177 -17.22 11.48 -13.99
CA THR A 177 -18.11 10.31 -13.96
C THR A 177 -19.38 10.54 -13.13
N THR A 178 -19.83 11.79 -12.96
CA THR A 178 -21.01 12.10 -12.12
C THR A 178 -22.34 11.68 -12.71
N GLY A 179 -22.37 11.37 -14.01
CA GLY A 179 -23.49 10.75 -14.70
C GLY A 179 -23.44 9.23 -14.60
N GLY A 180 -24.53 8.55 -14.97
CA GLY A 180 -24.51 7.10 -15.18
C GLY A 180 -24.64 6.24 -13.92
N MET A 181 -23.94 5.10 -13.92
CA MET A 181 -24.10 4.05 -12.91
C MET A 181 -22.93 4.08 -11.94
N ALA A 182 -23.19 4.33 -10.65
CA ALA A 182 -22.15 4.50 -9.64
C ALA A 182 -21.12 3.37 -9.59
N ALA A 183 -21.56 2.11 -9.72
CA ALA A 183 -20.66 0.95 -9.74
C ALA A 183 -19.71 0.95 -10.96
N VAL A 184 -20.18 1.43 -12.11
CA VAL A 184 -19.38 1.54 -13.34
C VAL A 184 -18.44 2.74 -13.27
N ASN A 185 -18.90 3.86 -12.71
CA ASN A 185 -18.12 5.08 -12.52
C ASN A 185 -16.84 4.81 -11.70
N ALA A 186 -16.99 4.08 -10.59
CA ALA A 186 -15.85 3.67 -9.77
C ALA A 186 -14.83 2.82 -10.56
N VAL A 187 -15.30 1.93 -11.44
CA VAL A 187 -14.42 1.13 -12.31
C VAL A 187 -13.68 2.01 -13.32
N ILE A 188 -14.37 2.97 -13.94
CA ILE A 188 -13.77 3.89 -14.91
C ILE A 188 -12.65 4.73 -14.27
N GLU A 189 -12.88 5.28 -13.08
CA GLU A 189 -11.89 6.08 -12.37
C GLU A 189 -10.63 5.27 -12.02
N GLU A 190 -10.77 4.05 -11.52
CA GLU A 190 -9.63 3.21 -11.18
C GLU A 190 -8.90 2.70 -12.44
N LEU A 191 -9.61 2.40 -13.54
CA LEU A 191 -8.99 2.10 -14.83
C LEU A 191 -8.21 3.29 -15.37
N ALA A 192 -8.76 4.51 -15.30
CA ALA A 192 -8.06 5.71 -15.73
C ALA A 192 -6.76 5.90 -14.93
N ARG A 193 -6.78 5.70 -13.61
CA ARG A 193 -5.59 5.73 -12.75
C ARG A 193 -4.58 4.63 -13.12
N LEU A 194 -5.05 3.40 -13.33
CA LEU A 194 -4.20 2.26 -13.67
C LEU A 194 -3.45 2.49 -14.99
N TYR A 195 -4.15 2.92 -16.03
CA TYR A 195 -3.56 3.14 -17.36
C TYR A 195 -2.78 4.45 -17.48
N ALA A 196 -2.91 5.36 -16.50
CA ALA A 196 -2.05 6.54 -16.39
C ALA A 196 -0.64 6.23 -15.87
N VAL A 197 -0.45 5.11 -15.14
CA VAL A 197 0.85 4.76 -14.52
C VAL A 197 2.00 4.70 -15.54
N PRO A 198 1.87 4.01 -16.70
CA PRO A 198 2.98 3.92 -17.65
C PRO A 198 3.34 5.25 -18.33
N THR A 199 2.37 6.14 -18.48
CA THR A 199 2.59 7.47 -19.11
C THR A 199 3.00 8.54 -18.10
N GLY A 200 2.84 8.28 -16.80
CA GLY A 200 3.03 9.27 -15.75
C GLY A 200 1.98 10.39 -15.76
N ALA A 201 0.83 10.17 -16.41
CA ALA A 201 -0.23 11.15 -16.50
C ALA A 201 -0.86 11.40 -15.11
N LYS A 202 -1.15 12.66 -14.78
CA LYS A 202 -1.94 12.98 -13.60
C LYS A 202 -3.42 12.73 -13.89
N VAL A 203 -4.14 12.13 -12.94
CA VAL A 203 -5.59 11.89 -13.04
C VAL A 203 -6.30 12.74 -12.00
N ASP A 204 -7.15 13.66 -12.45
CA ASP A 204 -8.02 14.47 -11.62
C ASP A 204 -9.46 14.00 -11.77
N VAL A 205 -10.11 13.65 -10.65
CA VAL A 205 -11.54 13.29 -10.65
C VAL A 205 -12.33 14.56 -10.42
N LEU A 206 -13.33 14.81 -11.28
CA LEU A 206 -14.20 15.98 -11.21
C LEU A 206 -15.61 15.54 -10.82
N GLU A 207 -16.11 16.09 -9.72
CA GLU A 207 -17.49 15.90 -9.28
C GLU A 207 -18.35 17.12 -9.59
N VAL A 208 -19.58 16.91 -10.06
CA VAL A 208 -20.64 17.92 -10.17
C VAL A 208 -21.72 17.55 -9.15
N PRO A 209 -21.69 18.13 -7.94
CA PRO A 209 -22.70 17.87 -6.93
C PRO A 209 -24.08 18.27 -7.44
N ASP A 210 -25.09 17.44 -7.17
CA ASP A 210 -26.46 17.79 -7.51
C ASP A 210 -26.88 19.06 -6.75
N ALA A 211 -27.13 20.14 -7.48
CA ALA A 211 -27.67 21.36 -6.90
C ALA A 211 -29.13 21.12 -6.46
N ALA A 212 -29.32 20.68 -5.22
CA ALA A 212 -30.65 20.47 -4.63
C ALA A 212 -31.46 21.78 -4.50
N ILE A 213 -30.80 22.94 -4.60
CA ILE A 213 -31.40 24.27 -4.44
C ILE A 213 -31.68 24.89 -5.82
N ALA A 214 -32.96 25.15 -6.11
CA ALA A 214 -33.50 25.58 -7.41
C ALA A 214 -33.01 26.94 -7.99
N LYS A 215 -31.86 27.46 -7.55
CA LYS A 215 -31.30 28.76 -7.96
C LYS A 215 -29.78 28.80 -8.10
N GLN A 216 -29.09 27.66 -8.07
CA GLN A 216 -27.65 27.59 -8.26
C GLN A 216 -27.30 26.96 -9.61
N VAL A 217 -26.28 27.52 -10.26
CA VAL A 217 -25.65 26.94 -11.45
C VAL A 217 -24.82 25.75 -11.00
N ASP A 218 -24.91 24.63 -11.72
CA ASP A 218 -24.08 23.45 -11.46
C ASP A 218 -22.59 23.82 -11.57
N ARG A 219 -21.78 23.31 -10.64
CA ARG A 219 -20.34 23.59 -10.59
C ARG A 219 -19.59 22.28 -10.43
N ALA A 220 -18.59 22.07 -11.27
CA ALA A 220 -17.64 20.99 -11.06
C ALA A 220 -16.61 21.40 -10.00
N ILE A 221 -16.23 20.44 -9.16
CA ILE A 221 -15.19 20.56 -8.14
C ILE A 221 -14.22 19.38 -8.30
N GLU A 222 -12.94 19.61 -8.01
CA GLU A 222 -11.94 18.54 -7.99
C GLU A 222 -12.10 17.69 -6.72
N GLU A 223 -12.30 16.39 -6.90
CA GLU A 223 -12.20 15.43 -5.80
C GLU A 223 -10.71 15.26 -5.44
N ARG A 224 -10.31 15.90 -4.34
CA ARG A 224 -8.93 15.80 -3.85
C ARG A 224 -8.63 14.45 -3.21
N PHE A 225 -9.61 13.85 -2.52
CA PHE A 225 -9.46 12.58 -1.84
C PHE A 225 -10.83 11.93 -1.53
N HIS A 226 -11.09 10.74 -2.08
CA HIS A 226 -12.28 9.95 -1.73
C HIS A 226 -12.12 9.28 -0.35
N PRO A 227 -12.99 9.54 0.65
CA PRO A 227 -12.87 8.97 1.99
C PRO A 227 -12.79 7.43 2.03
N ALA A 228 -13.55 6.75 1.15
CA ALA A 228 -13.51 5.28 1.07
C ALA A 228 -12.14 4.74 0.64
N SER A 229 -11.33 5.50 -0.09
CA SER A 229 -9.96 5.09 -0.43
C SER A 229 -9.08 5.03 0.82
N GLY A 230 -9.23 5.98 1.75
CA GLY A 230 -8.57 5.94 3.05
C GLY A 230 -8.95 4.70 3.88
N TYR A 231 -10.25 4.39 3.96
CA TYR A 231 -10.71 3.19 4.68
C TYR A 231 -10.26 1.88 4.01
N ARG A 232 -10.28 1.78 2.68
CA ARG A 232 -9.77 0.62 1.93
C ARG A 232 -8.28 0.42 2.19
N ALA A 233 -7.47 1.48 2.05
CA ALA A 233 -6.04 1.46 2.29
C ALA A 233 -5.70 1.04 3.73
N ARG A 234 -6.44 1.58 4.71
CA ARG A 234 -6.29 1.23 6.14
C ARG A 234 -6.60 -0.23 6.42
N TRP A 235 -7.71 -0.76 5.89
CA TRP A 235 -8.06 -2.17 6.03
C TRP A 235 -6.98 -3.08 5.41
N GLN A 236 -6.49 -2.74 4.21
CA GLN A 236 -5.40 -3.48 3.56
C GLN A 236 -4.12 -3.45 4.39
N ALA A 237 -3.72 -2.28 4.91
CA ALA A 237 -2.55 -2.14 5.77
C ALA A 237 -2.67 -3.00 7.04
N LEU A 238 -3.81 -2.93 7.73
CA LEU A 238 -4.06 -3.76 8.92
C LEU A 238 -3.94 -5.25 8.60
N SER A 239 -4.59 -5.72 7.52
CA SER A 239 -4.52 -7.13 7.12
C SER A 239 -3.08 -7.57 6.83
N LEU A 240 -2.28 -6.73 6.17
CA LEU A 240 -0.89 -7.02 5.85
C LEU A 240 0.00 -6.98 7.11
N ILE A 241 -0.21 -6.03 8.01
CA ILE A 241 0.51 -5.92 9.29
C ILE A 241 0.24 -7.12 10.19
N GLU A 242 -1.02 -7.55 10.32
CA GLU A 242 -1.38 -8.73 11.12
C GLU A 242 -0.74 -10.01 10.57
N LYS A 243 -0.60 -10.10 9.24
CA LYS A 243 0.15 -11.15 8.55
C LYS A 243 1.68 -10.94 8.59
N GLY A 244 2.18 -9.90 9.24
CA GLY A 244 3.61 -9.59 9.36
C GLY A 244 4.27 -9.00 8.11
N ASN A 245 3.53 -8.71 7.05
CA ASN A 245 4.06 -8.09 5.82
C ASN A 245 4.08 -6.56 5.94
N LEU A 246 4.98 -6.04 6.77
CA LEU A 246 5.09 -4.61 7.08
C LEU A 246 5.48 -3.76 5.85
N LEU A 247 6.33 -4.29 4.97
CA LEU A 247 6.75 -3.60 3.74
C LEU A 247 5.62 -3.56 2.70
N GLY A 248 4.88 -4.66 2.56
CA GLY A 248 3.68 -4.69 1.72
C GLY A 248 2.60 -3.74 2.23
N ALA A 249 2.43 -3.65 3.56
CA ALA A 249 1.50 -2.69 4.17
C ALA A 249 1.85 -1.25 3.80
N TRP A 250 3.14 -0.88 3.80
CA TRP A 250 3.56 0.44 3.35
C TRP A 250 3.34 0.64 1.85
N GLY A 251 3.69 -0.34 1.02
CA GLY A 251 3.41 -0.28 -0.43
C GLY A 251 1.93 -0.05 -0.75
N ALA A 252 1.03 -0.62 0.06
CA ALA A 252 -0.43 -0.46 -0.09
C ALA A 252 -0.97 0.91 0.33
N VAL A 253 -0.19 1.77 1.02
CA VAL A 253 -0.70 3.05 1.55
C VAL A 253 0.18 4.25 1.23
N ALA A 254 1.39 4.05 0.71
CA ALA A 254 2.33 5.15 0.44
C ALA A 254 1.75 6.23 -0.49
N TYR A 255 0.83 5.86 -1.39
CA TYR A 255 0.17 6.79 -2.31
C TYR A 255 -0.80 7.77 -1.64
N ILE A 256 -1.25 7.49 -0.42
CA ILE A 256 -2.10 8.38 0.39
C ILE A 256 -1.34 9.07 1.52
N LYS A 257 -0.02 8.97 1.53
CA LYS A 257 0.82 9.73 2.47
C LYS A 257 0.52 11.22 2.31
N ASP A 258 0.46 11.94 3.44
CA ASP A 258 0.24 13.38 3.53
C ASP A 258 -1.15 13.86 3.05
N GLN A 259 -2.07 12.93 2.73
CA GLN A 259 -3.46 13.29 2.47
C GLN A 259 -4.18 13.68 3.77
N PRO A 260 -5.08 14.68 3.76
CA PRO A 260 -5.81 15.11 4.95
C PRO A 260 -6.54 13.95 5.65
N GLY A 261 -6.35 13.81 6.97
CA GLY A 261 -6.96 12.73 7.76
C GLY A 261 -6.31 11.36 7.58
N GLN A 262 -5.15 11.29 6.90
CA GLN A 262 -4.37 10.05 6.70
C GLN A 262 -3.07 10.03 7.52
N GLU A 263 -2.99 10.75 8.64
CA GLU A 263 -1.81 10.86 9.49
C GLU A 263 -1.39 9.51 10.11
N TRP A 264 -2.34 8.58 10.23
CA TRP A 264 -2.11 7.19 10.66
C TRP A 264 -1.11 6.44 9.75
N THR A 265 -0.94 6.86 8.50
CA THR A 265 0.04 6.26 7.57
C THR A 265 1.47 6.35 8.09
N ARG A 266 1.79 7.32 8.95
CA ARG A 266 3.09 7.44 9.63
C ARG A 266 3.43 6.22 10.48
N VAL A 267 2.43 5.62 11.13
CA VAL A 267 2.62 4.39 11.91
C VAL A 267 3.07 3.24 10.99
N VAL A 268 2.48 3.14 9.80
CA VAL A 268 2.85 2.13 8.80
C VAL A 268 4.26 2.38 8.25
N GLU A 269 4.63 3.65 8.04
CA GLU A 269 5.98 4.05 7.64
C GLU A 269 7.01 3.63 8.70
N TRP A 270 6.75 3.85 9.99
CA TRP A 270 7.65 3.42 11.08
C TRP A 270 7.85 1.90 11.10
N LEU A 271 6.78 1.13 10.89
CA LEU A 271 6.85 -0.33 10.79
C LEU A 271 7.67 -0.78 9.57
N ALA A 272 7.56 -0.09 8.44
CA ALA A 272 8.36 -0.37 7.25
C ALA A 272 9.85 -0.03 7.46
N CYS A 273 10.18 1.11 8.06
CA CYS A 273 11.55 1.43 8.48
C CYS A 273 12.11 0.35 9.41
N PHE A 274 11.30 -0.09 10.39
CA PHE A 274 11.68 -1.16 11.31
C PHE A 274 11.97 -2.48 10.60
N ALA A 275 11.11 -2.91 9.67
CA ALA A 275 11.28 -4.13 8.90
C ALA A 275 12.54 -4.11 8.02
N SER A 276 12.84 -2.96 7.40
CA SER A 276 14.05 -2.76 6.59
C SER A 276 15.32 -2.50 7.41
N SER A 277 15.23 -2.50 8.74
CA SER A 277 16.34 -2.13 9.63
C SER A 277 16.94 -0.74 9.33
N LEU A 278 16.11 0.17 8.80
CA LEU A 278 16.47 1.57 8.59
C LEU A 278 16.41 2.34 9.92
N PRO A 279 17.06 3.51 10.02
CA PRO A 279 16.88 4.42 11.14
C PRO A 279 15.39 4.70 11.38
N ILE A 280 14.93 4.49 12.62
CA ILE A 280 13.54 4.78 13.01
C ILE A 280 13.39 6.30 13.17
N PRO A 281 12.36 6.94 12.59
CA PRO A 281 12.14 8.37 12.74
C PRO A 281 12.04 8.81 14.21
N ASP A 282 12.53 10.02 14.51
CA ASP A 282 12.60 10.53 15.88
C ASP A 282 11.23 10.70 16.52
N GLU A 283 10.21 11.04 15.73
CA GLU A 283 8.80 11.12 16.14
C GLU A 283 8.15 9.78 16.51
N CYS A 284 8.76 8.63 16.17
CA CYS A 284 8.17 7.33 16.46
C CYS A 284 8.13 7.10 17.97
N ASP A 285 6.92 6.96 18.50
CA ASP A 285 6.61 6.76 19.91
C ASP A 285 6.25 5.30 20.23
N LEU A 286 6.30 4.40 19.25
CA LEU A 286 6.18 2.96 19.48
C LEU A 286 7.45 2.42 20.16
N SER A 287 7.41 2.37 21.49
CA SER A 287 8.54 2.04 22.37
C SER A 287 9.29 0.78 21.96
N VAL A 288 8.58 -0.27 21.56
CA VAL A 288 9.18 -1.56 21.20
C VAL A 288 10.03 -1.49 19.92
N LEU A 289 9.72 -0.58 18.99
CA LEU A 289 10.52 -0.38 17.77
C LEU A 289 11.86 0.30 18.09
N LYS A 290 11.90 1.08 19.19
CA LYS A 290 13.07 1.78 19.73
C LYS A 290 13.64 1.09 20.97
N HIS A 291 13.29 -0.18 21.21
CA HIS A 291 13.69 -0.89 22.42
C HIS A 291 15.22 -0.91 22.59
N GLN A 292 15.68 -0.66 23.82
CA GLN A 292 17.11 -0.55 24.15
C GLN A 292 17.89 -1.84 23.79
N ARG A 293 17.27 -3.00 24.01
CA ARG A 293 17.83 -4.31 23.66
C ARG A 293 17.67 -4.57 22.16
N LEU A 294 18.79 -4.79 21.48
CA LEU A 294 18.85 -5.17 20.07
C LEU A 294 18.14 -6.51 19.83
N ALA A 295 18.24 -7.46 20.76
CA ALA A 295 17.66 -8.79 20.66
C ALA A 295 16.13 -8.76 20.58
N VAL A 296 15.47 -7.85 21.32
CA VAL A 296 14.01 -7.68 21.26
C VAL A 296 13.57 -7.26 19.86
N ARG A 297 14.27 -6.29 19.27
CA ARG A 297 13.99 -5.82 17.91
C ARG A 297 14.27 -6.91 16.88
N ALA A 298 15.36 -7.66 17.03
CA ALA A 298 15.68 -8.78 16.15
C ALA A 298 14.61 -9.89 16.22
N ALA A 299 14.17 -10.25 17.43
CA ALA A 299 13.16 -11.28 17.63
C ALA A 299 11.81 -10.90 16.99
N LEU A 300 11.38 -9.65 17.14
CA LEU A 300 10.18 -9.14 16.48
C LEU A 300 10.27 -9.18 14.96
N ARG A 301 11.42 -8.85 14.37
CA ARG A 301 11.62 -8.95 12.92
C ARG A 301 11.51 -10.39 12.42
N VAL A 302 12.07 -11.35 13.17
CA VAL A 302 11.94 -12.78 12.84
C VAL A 302 10.48 -13.21 12.95
N GLU A 303 9.80 -12.83 14.03
CA GLU A 303 8.39 -13.11 14.23
C GLU A 303 7.52 -12.60 13.07
N PHE A 304 7.70 -11.34 12.66
CA PHE A 304 6.97 -10.77 11.52
C PHE A 304 7.31 -11.47 10.19
N ALA A 305 8.60 -11.79 9.96
CA ALA A 305 9.01 -12.52 8.77
C ALA A 305 8.36 -13.91 8.70
N LEU A 306 8.28 -14.65 9.81
CA LEU A 306 7.63 -15.95 9.85
C LEU A 306 6.11 -15.84 9.60
N ARG A 307 5.43 -14.87 10.20
CA ARG A 307 4.00 -14.62 9.92
C ARG A 307 3.74 -14.29 8.46
N ALA A 308 4.67 -13.57 7.82
CA ALA A 308 4.59 -13.20 6.42
C ALA A 308 4.92 -14.36 5.46
N GLY A 309 5.39 -15.49 5.98
CA GLY A 309 5.92 -16.59 5.17
C GLY A 309 7.27 -16.28 4.52
N ASP A 310 7.96 -15.23 4.95
CA ASP A 310 9.28 -14.80 4.45
C ASP A 310 10.39 -15.60 5.17
N ILE A 311 10.51 -16.87 4.77
CA ILE A 311 11.49 -17.83 5.30
C ILE A 311 12.95 -17.33 5.15
N PRO A 312 13.38 -16.75 4.00
CA PRO A 312 14.73 -16.21 3.87
C PRO A 312 15.06 -15.16 4.95
N ARG A 313 14.17 -14.17 5.12
CA ARG A 313 14.38 -13.10 6.10
C ARG A 313 14.32 -13.62 7.53
N ALA A 314 13.43 -14.56 7.83
CA ALA A 314 13.34 -15.20 9.14
C ALA A 314 14.60 -16.00 9.48
N ALA A 315 15.15 -16.77 8.53
CA ALA A 315 16.38 -17.54 8.71
C ALA A 315 17.58 -16.62 8.98
N HIS A 316 17.70 -15.53 8.21
CA HIS A 316 18.71 -14.51 8.45
C HIS A 316 18.55 -13.85 9.81
N GLY A 317 17.34 -13.42 10.15
CA GLY A 317 17.04 -12.75 11.42
C GLY A 317 17.27 -13.66 12.64
N THR A 318 17.10 -14.97 12.51
CA THR A 318 17.34 -15.94 13.61
C THR A 318 18.81 -15.93 14.04
N VAL A 319 19.74 -15.83 13.09
CA VAL A 319 21.17 -15.70 13.38
C VAL A 319 21.47 -14.32 13.98
N ALA A 320 20.88 -13.27 13.39
CA ALA A 320 21.04 -11.89 13.90
C ALA A 320 20.50 -11.72 15.33
N PHE A 321 19.45 -12.45 15.71
CA PHE A 321 18.92 -12.48 17.08
C PHE A 321 19.96 -12.96 18.09
N PHE A 322 20.66 -14.05 17.78
CA PHE A 322 21.74 -14.57 18.64
C PHE A 322 22.86 -13.55 18.81
N GLU A 323 23.31 -12.95 17.70
CA GLU A 323 24.36 -11.93 17.70
C GLU A 323 23.93 -10.69 18.49
N ALA A 324 22.68 -10.24 18.31
CA ALA A 324 22.10 -9.13 19.05
C ALA A 324 22.01 -9.41 20.56
N ALA A 325 21.55 -10.60 20.96
CA ALA A 325 21.48 -11.00 22.37
C ALA A 325 22.86 -11.06 23.03
N LEU A 326 23.86 -11.61 22.33
CA LEU A 326 25.24 -11.61 22.81
C LEU A 326 25.77 -10.21 23.04
N TRP A 327 25.55 -9.30 22.07
CA TRP A 327 26.03 -7.93 22.14
C TRP A 327 25.28 -7.08 23.18
N ASP A 328 23.99 -7.33 23.41
CA ASP A 328 23.24 -6.67 24.49
C ASP A 328 23.90 -6.93 25.86
N TYR A 329 24.32 -8.16 26.14
CA TYR A 329 25.03 -8.49 27.39
C TYR A 329 26.47 -7.99 27.45
N LEU A 330 27.19 -8.08 26.33
CA LEU A 330 28.55 -7.57 26.28
C LEU A 330 28.56 -6.05 26.48
N GLY A 331 27.59 -5.33 25.92
CA GLY A 331 27.42 -3.89 26.12
C GLY A 331 27.28 -3.53 27.59
N ASP A 332 26.50 -4.29 28.37
CA ASP A 332 26.33 -4.06 29.81
C ASP A 332 27.61 -4.28 30.62
N LYS A 333 28.56 -5.09 30.12
CA LYS A 333 29.81 -5.44 30.81
C LYS A 333 31.05 -4.74 30.26
N THR A 334 30.89 -3.91 29.24
CA THR A 334 32.02 -3.30 28.53
C THR A 334 31.86 -1.81 28.35
N SER A 335 32.99 -1.15 28.12
CA SER A 335 33.05 0.22 27.65
C SER A 335 33.90 0.26 26.39
N ARG A 336 33.34 0.81 25.31
CA ARG A 336 34.00 0.86 24.01
C ARG A 336 35.02 1.99 23.97
N HIS A 337 36.18 1.72 23.37
CA HIS A 337 37.20 2.73 23.12
C HIS A 337 36.65 3.81 22.16
N ALA A 338 36.95 5.08 22.41
CA ALA A 338 36.38 6.20 21.66
C ALA A 338 36.64 6.11 20.14
N SER A 339 37.85 5.70 19.75
CA SER A 339 38.30 5.67 18.34
C SER A 339 38.69 4.29 17.80
N LYS A 340 38.75 3.25 18.62
CA LYS A 340 39.25 1.90 18.24
C LYS A 340 38.14 0.87 18.45
N ARG A 341 38.14 -0.22 17.67
CA ARG A 341 37.25 -1.38 17.93
C ARG A 341 37.84 -2.26 19.04
N GLN A 342 37.96 -1.65 20.22
CA GLN A 342 38.50 -2.25 21.43
C GLN A 342 37.54 -1.97 22.59
N PHE A 343 37.54 -2.88 23.56
CA PHE A 343 36.62 -2.87 24.68
C PHE A 343 37.40 -3.04 25.98
N MET A 344 37.10 -2.16 26.92
CA MET A 344 37.44 -2.33 28.33
C MET A 344 36.34 -3.17 28.96
N PHE A 345 36.70 -4.18 29.74
CA PHE A 345 35.74 -4.99 30.48
C PHE A 345 35.68 -4.54 31.93
N HIS A 346 34.47 -4.39 32.50
CA HIS A 346 34.32 -4.07 33.92
C HIS A 346 34.87 -5.19 34.82
N VAL A 347 34.77 -6.44 34.34
CA VAL A 347 35.43 -7.60 34.93
C VAL A 347 36.32 -8.24 33.85
N PRO A 348 37.64 -8.28 34.03
CA PRO A 348 38.56 -8.83 33.04
C PRO A 348 38.18 -10.26 32.65
N PRO A 349 38.31 -10.62 31.35
CA PRO A 349 38.05 -11.98 30.91
C PRO A 349 39.04 -12.96 31.56
N PRO A 350 38.59 -14.18 31.93
CA PRO A 350 39.47 -15.24 32.39
C PRO A 350 40.60 -15.52 31.39
N ASN A 351 41.83 -15.73 31.87
CA ASN A 351 43.01 -15.97 31.02
C ASN A 351 42.85 -17.14 30.05
N GLU A 352 42.04 -18.14 30.40
CA GLU A 352 41.68 -19.28 29.55
C GLU A 352 40.90 -18.89 28.29
N LEU A 353 40.17 -17.75 28.34
CA LEU A 353 39.42 -17.18 27.21
C LEU A 353 40.20 -16.09 26.48
N VAL A 354 41.42 -15.76 26.94
CA VAL A 354 42.30 -14.79 26.29
C VAL A 354 43.22 -15.49 25.29
N ARG A 355 43.12 -15.07 24.03
CA ARG A 355 43.92 -15.54 22.91
C ARG A 355 45.35 -15.04 23.04
N GLU A 356 46.31 -15.96 23.02
CA GLU A 356 47.73 -15.65 22.89
C GLU A 356 47.97 -15.06 21.49
N ASN A 357 48.67 -13.93 21.44
CA ASN A 357 48.97 -13.19 20.22
C ASN A 357 50.46 -12.89 20.03
N ASP A 358 51.30 -13.24 21.01
CA ASP A 358 52.75 -13.14 20.89
C ASP A 358 53.27 -14.16 19.85
N SER A 359 53.97 -13.65 18.84
CA SER A 359 54.43 -14.46 17.71
C SER A 359 55.44 -15.55 18.10
N ALA A 360 56.30 -15.28 19.09
CA ALA A 360 57.30 -16.23 19.57
C ALA A 360 56.65 -17.35 20.38
N LYS A 361 55.71 -17.01 21.27
CA LYS A 361 54.93 -18.00 22.03
C LYS A 361 54.05 -18.83 21.12
N LEU A 362 53.40 -18.22 20.13
CA LEU A 362 52.61 -18.94 19.13
C LEU A 362 53.48 -19.90 18.33
N ALA A 363 54.69 -19.50 17.89
CA ALA A 363 55.58 -20.37 17.12
C ALA A 363 55.91 -21.67 17.88
N ALA A 364 56.09 -21.58 19.20
CA ALA A 364 56.39 -22.70 20.09
C ALA A 364 55.20 -23.66 20.35
N LEU A 365 53.97 -23.28 20.00
CA LEU A 365 52.79 -24.14 20.21
C LEU A 365 52.67 -25.23 19.12
N SER A 366 52.19 -26.41 19.55
CA SER A 366 51.77 -27.47 18.62
C SER A 366 50.55 -27.02 17.80
N LYS A 367 50.28 -27.70 16.67
CA LYS A 367 49.13 -27.41 15.81
C LYS A 367 47.80 -27.43 16.59
N THR A 368 47.57 -28.47 17.40
CA THR A 368 46.37 -28.60 18.24
C THR A 368 46.21 -27.43 19.20
N LYS A 369 47.29 -27.02 19.89
CA LYS A 369 47.25 -25.87 20.81
C LYS A 369 47.02 -24.54 20.09
N LYS A 370 47.52 -24.40 18.85
CA LYS A 370 47.23 -23.23 18.00
C LYS A 370 45.74 -23.17 17.64
N ASP A 371 45.15 -24.31 17.29
CA ASP A 371 43.72 -24.39 16.95
C ASP A 371 42.83 -24.14 18.17
N GLU A 372 43.19 -24.64 19.35
CA GLU A 372 42.51 -24.29 20.62
C GLU A 372 42.63 -22.80 20.95
N ASN A 373 43.82 -22.21 20.78
CA ASN A 373 44.03 -20.78 21.00
C ASN A 373 43.14 -19.92 20.07
N ARG A 374 42.92 -20.34 18.83
CA ARG A 374 42.02 -19.67 17.88
C ARG A 374 40.55 -19.68 18.31
N LYS A 375 40.14 -20.59 19.21
CA LYS A 375 38.77 -20.65 19.75
C LYS A 375 38.56 -19.70 20.93
N ARG A 376 39.62 -19.04 21.41
CA ARG A 376 39.55 -18.08 22.51
C ARG A 376 39.05 -16.72 22.00
N PRO A 377 38.00 -16.14 22.61
CA PRO A 377 37.30 -14.98 22.06
C PRO A 377 37.99 -13.62 22.27
N PHE A 378 38.80 -13.47 23.32
CA PHE A 378 39.33 -12.15 23.69
C PHE A 378 40.78 -12.00 23.26
N ILE A 379 41.10 -10.95 22.51
CA ILE A 379 42.47 -10.67 22.05
C ILE A 379 42.95 -9.40 22.73
N ARG A 380 43.84 -9.52 23.71
CA ARG A 380 44.42 -8.34 24.38
C ARG A 380 45.24 -7.53 23.38
N LYS A 381 44.99 -6.23 23.27
CA LYS A 381 45.67 -5.33 22.33
C LYS A 381 46.66 -4.41 23.01
N GLU A 382 46.25 -3.78 24.09
CA GLU A 382 47.06 -2.82 24.82
C GLU A 382 46.64 -2.76 26.28
N THR A 383 47.54 -2.22 27.11
CA THR A 383 47.27 -1.87 28.51
C THR A 383 47.55 -0.37 28.63
N VAL A 384 46.54 0.42 28.96
CA VAL A 384 46.63 1.88 29.10
C VAL A 384 46.18 2.25 30.50
N ASP A 385 47.00 2.99 31.24
CA ASP A 385 46.74 3.40 32.63
C ASP A 385 46.37 2.22 33.56
N GLY A 386 47.01 1.07 33.34
CA GLY A 386 46.77 -0.16 34.11
C GLY A 386 45.49 -0.92 33.72
N VAL A 387 44.79 -0.48 32.67
CA VAL A 387 43.57 -1.11 32.16
C VAL A 387 43.84 -1.85 30.85
N ASP A 388 43.49 -3.13 30.79
CA ASP A 388 43.61 -3.96 29.60
C ASP A 388 42.45 -3.71 28.62
N TRP A 389 42.80 -3.50 27.34
CA TRP A 389 41.87 -3.33 26.24
C TRP A 389 41.92 -4.53 25.30
N TYR A 390 40.74 -5.02 24.93
CA TYR A 390 40.60 -6.25 24.14
C TYR A 390 39.84 -6.00 22.84
N GLN A 391 40.21 -6.71 21.79
CA GLN A 391 39.36 -6.95 20.64
C GLN A 391 38.55 -8.23 20.90
N ILE A 392 37.25 -8.19 20.60
CA ILE A 392 36.35 -9.35 20.72
C ILE A 392 36.25 -10.02 19.34
N ASP A 393 36.52 -11.32 19.30
CA ASP A 393 36.20 -12.19 18.17
C ASP A 393 34.83 -12.83 18.42
N ASP A 394 33.84 -12.46 17.60
CA ASP A 394 32.45 -12.89 17.68
C ASP A 394 32.09 -13.93 16.61
N THR A 395 33.09 -14.60 16.03
CA THR A 395 32.86 -15.78 15.16
C THR A 395 32.05 -16.86 15.89
N ALA A 396 31.33 -17.71 15.16
CA ALA A 396 30.38 -18.68 15.71
C ALA A 396 30.92 -19.49 16.92
N VAL A 397 32.16 -19.98 16.83
CA VAL A 397 32.80 -20.74 17.90
C VAL A 397 33.11 -19.85 19.10
N CYS A 398 33.69 -18.67 18.86
CA CYS A 398 34.06 -17.73 19.91
C CYS A 398 32.83 -17.14 20.61
N ALA A 399 31.77 -16.81 19.87
CA ALA A 399 30.50 -16.33 20.41
C ALA A 399 29.87 -17.34 21.40
N ASN A 400 29.89 -18.64 21.05
CA ASN A 400 29.44 -19.70 21.96
C ASN A 400 30.31 -19.79 23.22
N GLN A 401 31.64 -19.65 23.09
CA GLN A 401 32.56 -19.62 24.23
C GLN A 401 32.32 -18.41 25.14
N ILE A 402 32.01 -17.24 24.57
CA ILE A 402 31.63 -16.04 25.34
C ILE A 402 30.35 -16.30 26.13
N ALA A 403 29.29 -16.79 25.47
CA ALA A 403 28.02 -17.06 26.14
C ALA A 403 28.18 -18.08 27.27
N GLU A 404 28.91 -19.18 27.03
CA GLU A 404 29.04 -20.31 27.95
C GLU A 404 29.97 -20.01 29.14
N HIS A 405 31.16 -19.48 28.87
CA HIS A 405 32.22 -19.40 29.88
C HIS A 405 32.37 -18.00 30.48
N TYR A 406 32.17 -16.94 29.68
CA TYR A 406 32.32 -15.56 30.16
C TYR A 406 31.02 -15.01 30.73
N LEU A 407 29.93 -15.07 29.96
CA LEU A 407 28.63 -14.55 30.36
C LEU A 407 27.84 -15.51 31.25
N LYS A 408 28.11 -16.83 31.11
CA LYS A 408 27.45 -17.92 31.85
C LYS A 408 25.94 -17.97 31.62
N LEU A 409 25.52 -17.77 30.37
CA LEU A 409 24.11 -17.70 29.95
C LEU A 409 23.67 -19.03 29.37
N THR A 410 22.83 -19.76 30.12
CA THR A 410 22.51 -21.15 29.78
C THR A 410 21.67 -21.24 28.51
N SER A 411 20.67 -20.39 28.38
CA SER A 411 19.74 -20.41 27.24
C SER A 411 20.40 -19.84 26.00
N LEU A 412 21.18 -18.76 26.13
CA LEU A 412 21.94 -18.22 25.00
C LEU A 412 22.97 -19.23 24.46
N THR A 413 23.66 -19.97 25.33
CA THR A 413 24.57 -21.05 24.91
C THR A 413 23.82 -22.17 24.17
N LYS A 414 22.66 -22.60 24.67
CA LYS A 414 21.83 -23.61 23.99
C LYS A 414 21.39 -23.12 22.61
N PHE A 415 20.95 -21.85 22.51
CA PHE A 415 20.57 -21.23 21.23
C PHE A 415 21.75 -21.21 20.26
N GLY A 416 22.91 -20.71 20.68
CA GLY A 416 24.08 -20.63 19.82
C GLY A 416 24.63 -22.00 19.38
N LYS A 417 24.44 -23.05 20.18
CA LYS A 417 24.74 -24.45 19.80
C LYS A 417 23.73 -25.01 18.80
N ALA A 418 22.46 -24.58 18.85
CA ALA A 418 21.43 -24.95 17.87
C ALA A 418 21.63 -24.27 16.50
N VAL A 419 22.24 -23.07 16.46
CA VAL A 419 22.66 -22.38 15.22
C VAL A 419 23.93 -23.03 14.64
N THR A 420 23.78 -24.27 14.17
CA THR A 420 24.86 -25.06 13.57
C THR A 420 25.38 -24.46 12.27
N GLN A 421 26.52 -24.97 11.76
CA GLN A 421 27.03 -24.58 10.45
C GLN A 421 25.99 -24.83 9.34
N LYS A 422 25.24 -25.94 9.42
CA LYS A 422 24.15 -26.24 8.49
C LYS A 422 23.08 -25.14 8.46
N ILE A 423 22.69 -24.60 9.61
CA ILE A 423 21.74 -23.48 9.71
C ILE A 423 22.34 -22.18 9.11
N ARG A 424 23.64 -21.95 9.30
CA ARG A 424 24.35 -20.79 8.72
C ARG A 424 24.51 -20.91 7.20
N ASP A 425 24.76 -22.10 6.70
CA ASP A 425 24.82 -22.39 5.27
C ASP A 425 23.44 -22.23 4.66
N LEU A 426 22.40 -22.75 5.31
CA LEU A 426 21.00 -22.56 4.92
C LEU A 426 20.60 -21.08 4.83
N ARG A 427 21.08 -20.23 5.75
CA ARG A 427 20.92 -18.77 5.63
C ARG A 427 21.49 -18.26 4.30
N ASN A 428 22.70 -18.69 3.94
CA ASN A 428 23.34 -18.25 2.70
C ASN A 428 22.59 -18.80 1.48
N ASP A 429 22.19 -20.07 1.51
CA ASP A 429 21.48 -20.71 0.39
C ASP A 429 20.11 -20.08 0.15
N VAL A 430 19.34 -19.85 1.21
CA VAL A 430 17.99 -19.27 1.09
C VAL A 430 18.04 -17.76 0.78
N ALA A 431 19.10 -17.06 1.20
CA ALA A 431 19.26 -15.63 0.94
C ALA A 431 19.89 -15.29 -0.41
N HIS A 432 20.70 -16.19 -0.98
CA HIS A 432 21.46 -15.94 -2.22
C HIS A 432 21.01 -16.79 -3.42
N ASN A 433 20.29 -17.89 -3.21
CA ASN A 433 19.67 -18.63 -4.30
C ASN A 433 18.20 -18.22 -4.48
N GLU A 434 17.63 -18.51 -5.64
CA GLU A 434 16.21 -18.31 -5.90
C GLU A 434 15.38 -19.18 -4.92
N PRO A 435 14.52 -18.57 -4.08
CA PRO A 435 13.81 -19.29 -3.03
C PRO A 435 12.70 -20.17 -3.63
N THR A 436 13.03 -21.43 -3.91
CA THR A 436 12.04 -22.42 -4.34
C THR A 436 11.16 -22.87 -3.17
N PRO A 437 9.90 -23.28 -3.40
CA PRO A 437 9.03 -23.82 -2.34
C PRO A 437 9.65 -24.99 -1.57
N GLN A 438 10.39 -25.87 -2.26
CA GLN A 438 11.08 -26.99 -1.64
C GLN A 438 12.21 -26.52 -0.71
N LEU A 439 13.01 -25.54 -1.14
CA LEU A 439 14.08 -24.97 -0.32
C LEU A 439 13.51 -24.26 0.92
N MET A 440 12.43 -23.48 0.76
CA MET A 440 11.75 -22.81 1.86
C MET A 440 11.14 -23.81 2.87
N ASN A 441 10.54 -24.90 2.40
CA ASN A 441 10.00 -25.94 3.29
C ASN A 441 11.12 -26.74 3.99
N GLY A 442 12.22 -27.02 3.30
CA GLY A 442 13.41 -27.62 3.89
C GLY A 442 13.99 -26.74 5.00
N ALA A 443 14.17 -25.46 4.72
CA ALA A 443 14.61 -24.44 5.69
C ALA A 443 13.73 -24.38 6.93
N ARG A 444 12.40 -24.35 6.74
CA ARG A 444 11.43 -24.42 7.83
C ARG A 444 11.62 -25.66 8.70
N THR A 445 11.69 -26.82 8.06
CA THR A 445 11.83 -28.11 8.74
C THR A 445 13.11 -28.16 9.58
N GLU A 446 14.24 -27.72 9.02
CA GLU A 446 15.53 -27.69 9.71
C GLU A 446 15.51 -26.76 10.93
N MET A 447 14.94 -25.56 10.81
CA MET A 447 14.83 -24.61 11.91
C MET A 447 13.92 -25.10 13.05
N GLN A 448 12.82 -25.77 12.70
CA GLN A 448 11.92 -26.40 13.67
C GLN A 448 12.57 -27.60 14.37
N GLN A 449 13.30 -28.43 13.63
CA GLN A 449 14.05 -29.57 14.19
C GLN A 449 15.16 -29.12 15.12
N ALA A 450 15.84 -28.01 14.79
CA ALA A 450 16.84 -27.39 15.64
C ALA A 450 16.24 -26.72 16.90
N GLY A 451 14.91 -26.64 17.02
CA GLY A 451 14.23 -25.96 18.12
C GLY A 451 14.44 -24.45 18.12
N LEU A 452 14.72 -23.86 16.95
CA LEU A 452 14.88 -22.41 16.78
C LEU A 452 13.52 -21.75 16.48
N TRP A 453 12.62 -22.45 15.80
CA TRP A 453 11.24 -22.02 15.50
C TRP A 453 10.23 -22.99 16.11
N SER A 454 9.01 -22.51 16.41
CA SER A 454 7.93 -23.37 16.90
C SER A 454 7.46 -24.35 15.83
N LYS A 455 6.81 -25.45 16.26
CA LYS A 455 6.27 -26.49 15.37
C LYS A 455 4.90 -26.11 14.74
N ASP A 456 4.40 -24.92 15.01
CA ASP A 456 3.13 -24.43 14.45
C ASP A 456 3.24 -24.22 12.94
N ASP A 457 2.09 -24.10 12.26
CA ASP A 457 2.02 -23.68 10.86
C ASP A 457 1.02 -22.51 10.73
N PRO A 458 1.48 -21.27 10.49
CA PRO A 458 2.87 -20.89 10.29
C PRO A 458 3.71 -20.99 11.59
N PRO A 459 5.02 -21.26 11.48
CA PRO A 459 5.92 -21.26 12.62
C PRO A 459 5.99 -19.89 13.30
N ARG A 460 6.32 -19.89 14.60
CA ARG A 460 6.41 -18.69 15.43
C ARG A 460 7.76 -18.64 16.13
N PHE A 461 8.30 -17.44 16.33
CA PHE A 461 9.61 -17.25 16.95
C PHE A 461 9.47 -16.90 18.43
N LEU A 462 8.60 -15.95 18.77
CA LEU A 462 8.44 -15.47 20.15
C LEU A 462 7.71 -16.48 21.06
N SER A 463 7.00 -17.46 20.47
CA SER A 463 6.41 -18.57 21.23
C SER A 463 7.39 -19.73 21.46
N GLN A 464 8.55 -19.74 20.79
CA GLN A 464 9.50 -20.83 20.93
C GLN A 464 10.18 -20.77 22.31
N PRO A 465 10.11 -21.84 23.14
CA PRO A 465 10.59 -21.79 24.53
C PRO A 465 12.05 -21.32 24.67
N LEU A 466 12.94 -21.79 23.80
CA LEU A 466 14.34 -21.39 23.84
C LEU A 466 14.55 -19.88 23.57
N VAL A 467 13.73 -19.29 22.70
CA VAL A 467 13.77 -17.85 22.41
C VAL A 467 13.26 -17.06 23.61
N GLN A 468 12.16 -17.51 24.22
CA GLN A 468 11.63 -16.89 25.44
C GLN A 468 12.64 -16.92 26.57
N ASP A 469 13.31 -18.04 26.78
CA ASP A 469 14.29 -18.16 27.85
C ASP A 469 15.49 -17.23 27.64
N VAL A 470 15.97 -17.07 26.40
CA VAL A 470 17.03 -16.09 26.07
C VAL A 470 16.58 -14.66 26.37
N LEU A 471 15.35 -14.29 26.00
CA LEU A 471 14.79 -12.97 26.28
C LEU A 471 14.54 -12.73 27.78
N LYS A 472 14.13 -13.77 28.52
CA LYS A 472 13.99 -13.72 29.99
C LYS A 472 15.32 -13.54 30.70
N GLU A 473 16.38 -14.23 30.24
CA GLU A 473 17.73 -13.98 30.75
C GLU A 473 18.05 -12.47 30.58
N LEU A 474 17.69 -11.85 29.45
CA LEU A 474 17.91 -10.43 29.15
C LEU A 474 17.03 -9.46 29.97
N GLY A 475 16.21 -9.98 30.88
CA GLY A 475 15.31 -9.21 31.74
C GLY A 475 13.95 -8.89 31.12
N ILE A 476 13.57 -9.54 30.01
CA ILE A 476 12.25 -9.34 29.40
C ILE A 476 11.22 -10.27 30.05
N SER A 477 10.24 -9.69 30.75
CA SER A 477 9.29 -10.45 31.56
C SER A 477 8.25 -11.23 30.75
N GLN A 478 7.76 -10.66 29.64
CA GLN A 478 6.71 -11.27 28.79
C GLN A 478 7.12 -11.28 27.30
N PRO A 479 8.09 -12.13 26.90
CA PRO A 479 8.58 -12.15 25.52
C PRO A 479 7.54 -12.51 24.47
N ASP A 480 6.57 -13.37 24.82
CA ASP A 480 5.51 -13.85 23.95
C ASP A 480 4.44 -12.79 23.67
N GLY A 481 4.23 -11.85 24.60
CA GLY A 481 3.31 -10.72 24.45
C GLY A 481 3.80 -9.63 23.50
N LEU A 482 5.12 -9.50 23.28
CA LEU A 482 5.74 -8.37 22.57
C LEU A 482 5.10 -8.05 21.21
N CYS A 483 4.82 -9.08 20.40
CA CYS A 483 4.25 -8.88 19.08
C CYS A 483 2.75 -8.58 19.13
N GLU A 484 1.99 -9.27 19.99
CA GLU A 484 0.55 -9.05 20.12
C GLU A 484 0.23 -7.68 20.73
N GLU A 485 1.04 -7.22 21.69
CA GLU A 485 0.95 -5.87 22.26
C GLU A 485 1.22 -4.79 21.20
N LEU A 486 2.27 -4.97 20.40
CA LEU A 486 2.56 -4.07 19.28
C LEU A 486 1.39 -4.05 18.27
N LEU A 487 0.86 -5.21 17.91
CA LEU A 487 -0.27 -5.30 16.98
C LEU A 487 -1.54 -4.67 17.55
N ALA A 488 -1.81 -4.82 18.85
CA ALA A 488 -2.93 -4.18 19.51
C ALA A 488 -2.81 -2.65 19.52
N GLU A 489 -1.62 -2.12 19.80
CA GLU A 489 -1.34 -0.69 19.77
C GLU A 489 -1.50 -0.13 18.34
N VAL A 490 -0.92 -0.82 17.34
CA VAL A 490 -1.06 -0.44 15.92
C VAL A 490 -2.52 -0.47 15.50
N ARG A 491 -3.29 -1.50 15.88
CA ARG A 491 -4.72 -1.61 15.58
C ARG A 491 -5.49 -0.41 16.15
N THR A 492 -5.21 -0.04 17.40
CA THR A 492 -5.85 1.10 18.08
C THR A 492 -5.56 2.42 17.38
N ARG A 493 -4.35 2.60 16.84
CA ARG A 493 -3.96 3.82 16.12
C ARG A 493 -4.49 3.90 14.70
N LEU A 494 -4.67 2.74 14.06
CA LEU A 494 -5.16 2.67 12.68
C LEU A 494 -6.69 2.70 12.63
N LEU A 495 -7.39 2.10 13.59
CA LEU A 495 -8.85 2.17 13.67
C LEU A 495 -9.27 3.51 14.31
N PRO A 496 -10.15 4.31 13.66
CA PRO A 496 -10.69 5.50 14.30
C PRO A 496 -11.50 5.11 15.54
N CYS A 497 -11.30 5.82 16.65
CA CYS A 497 -12.20 5.81 17.80
C CYS A 497 -13.54 6.46 17.48
#